data_AF-A0A9D7C3V2-F1
#
_entry.id   AF-A0A9D7C3V2-F1
#
_cell.length_a   1.000
_cell.length_b   1.000
_cell.length_c   1.000
_cell.angle_alpha   90.00
_cell.angle_beta   90.00
_cell.angle_gamma   90.00
#
_symmetry.space_group_name_H-M   'P 1'
#
loop_
_entity.id
_entity.type
_entity.pdbx_description
1 polymer ?
#
loop_
_entity_poly.entity_id
_entity_poly.type
_entity_poly.pdbx_seq_one_letter_code
_entity_poly.pdbx_strand_id
1 'polypeptide(L)'
;MFPFRMFDWMQLARICIYLSIVWVVFTEVRCVKGKAADYNPWSISLRWIPAYQDESWDNVRTGLLWSFSFLGATLPAGSFDASVTWKNDRLFTCDFSKLGFKKEALLSLQVIFDRLKASEEYSAKGGIDLGRLLMLTIYSSNHYYRITGMHASYNTLNELHLSDSILQLALTHSAVASENRLINMPAATNSASLAFYSASEGTGSIADSSFATQIHETMELMPNGQLRFAIYDLQGILMPSANAVISAAGKPGKCMWCHESKALTLFQEQDDVPGYLTAQEFVERVALTNEELTEIRNALSTDLVFANQSDHTQSELLYISFMEPSAYRIANEWGRTIDEATIVLADLPTHEYPEFPFLGLLYQRETVDLLAPYKTERVPESVREYSFYEPDFF
;
A
#
# COMPACT_ATOMS: atom_id res chain seq x y z
N MET A 1 -92.39 8.25 15.46
CA MET A 1 -91.26 7.32 15.60
C MET A 1 -90.12 7.87 14.76
N PHE A 2 -89.05 8.34 15.40
CA PHE A 2 -87.66 8.60 14.93
C PHE A 2 -87.09 9.75 15.77
N PRO A 3 -86.09 9.51 16.64
CA PRO A 3 -85.48 10.57 17.43
C PRO A 3 -84.30 11.20 16.68
N PHE A 4 -84.26 12.54 16.69
CA PHE A 4 -83.12 13.34 16.28
C PHE A 4 -82.02 13.24 17.35
N ARG A 5 -80.83 12.75 16.97
CA ARG A 5 -79.61 12.85 17.78
C ARG A 5 -78.91 14.18 17.47
N MET A 6 -78.68 14.98 18.51
CA MET A 6 -77.78 16.13 18.46
C MET A 6 -76.37 15.66 18.08
N PHE A 7 -75.85 16.21 16.99
CA PHE A 7 -74.47 16.05 16.57
C PHE A 7 -73.57 16.91 17.45
N ASP A 8 -72.53 16.29 18.01
CA ASP A 8 -71.62 16.87 18.98
C ASP A 8 -70.54 17.73 18.29
N TRP A 9 -70.79 19.05 18.28
CA TRP A 9 -69.92 20.05 17.66
C TRP A 9 -68.52 20.14 18.30
N MET A 10 -68.33 19.58 19.51
CA MET A 10 -67.04 19.60 20.19
C MET A 10 -66.03 18.59 19.60
N GLN A 11 -66.48 17.53 18.92
CA GLN A 11 -65.56 16.58 18.27
C GLN A 11 -64.95 17.15 16.98
N LEU A 12 -65.72 17.92 16.20
CA LEU A 12 -65.24 18.56 14.97
C LEU A 12 -64.16 19.62 15.25
N ALA A 13 -64.32 20.40 16.32
CA ALA A 13 -63.32 21.42 16.71
C ALA A 13 -61.97 20.80 17.13
N ARG A 14 -61.98 19.64 17.79
CA ARG A 14 -60.75 18.92 18.18
C ARG A 14 -60.01 18.32 16.98
N ILE A 15 -60.74 17.81 15.98
CA ILE A 15 -60.14 17.27 14.76
C ILE A 15 -59.47 18.38 13.92
N CYS A 16 -60.07 19.58 13.84
CA CYS A 16 -59.47 20.70 13.11
C CYS A 16 -58.17 21.23 13.76
N ILE A 17 -58.05 21.20 15.09
CA ILE A 17 -56.83 21.61 15.81
C ILE A 17 -55.71 20.58 15.62
N TYR A 18 -56.02 19.28 15.67
CA TYR A 18 -55.02 18.23 15.42
C TYR A 18 -54.52 18.25 13.96
N LEU A 19 -55.40 18.49 12.98
CA LEU A 19 -54.99 18.58 11.57
C LEU A 19 -54.14 19.82 11.26
N SER A 20 -54.36 20.94 11.96
CA SER A 20 -53.53 22.15 11.77
C SER A 20 -52.17 22.04 12.45
N ILE A 21 -52.04 21.32 13.58
CA ILE A 21 -50.75 21.04 14.21
C ILE A 21 -49.92 20.04 13.38
N VAL A 22 -50.56 19.01 12.80
CA VAL A 22 -49.86 18.06 11.92
C VAL A 22 -49.40 18.73 10.62
N TRP A 23 -50.14 19.70 10.10
CA TRP A 23 -49.72 20.43 8.90
C TRP A 23 -48.54 21.38 9.16
N VAL A 24 -48.49 22.06 10.30
CA VAL A 24 -47.35 22.94 10.69
C VAL A 24 -46.08 22.16 10.98
N VAL A 25 -46.18 20.92 11.50
CA VAL A 25 -45.01 20.04 11.71
C VAL A 25 -44.48 19.45 10.39
N PHE A 26 -45.30 19.33 9.35
CA PHE A 26 -44.86 18.82 8.04
C PHE A 26 -44.34 19.90 7.07
N THR A 27 -44.53 21.19 7.33
CA THR A 27 -44.07 22.28 6.43
C THR A 27 -42.71 22.89 6.77
N GLU A 28 -42.06 22.46 7.86
CA GLU A 28 -40.72 22.94 8.27
C GLU A 28 -39.60 21.93 7.99
N VAL A 29 -39.83 20.88 7.19
CA VAL A 29 -38.73 20.20 6.48
C VAL A 29 -38.33 21.09 5.30
N ARG A 30 -37.72 22.24 5.61
CA ARG A 30 -36.88 22.93 4.64
C ARG A 30 -35.78 21.95 4.29
N CYS A 31 -35.93 21.31 3.14
CA CYS A 31 -34.85 20.65 2.44
C CYS A 31 -33.82 21.75 2.16
N VAL A 32 -32.92 21.98 3.12
CA VAL A 32 -31.69 22.71 2.89
C VAL A 32 -30.97 21.84 1.89
N LYS A 33 -31.15 22.13 0.60
CA LYS A 33 -30.20 21.77 -0.44
C LYS A 33 -28.91 22.50 -0.06
N GLY A 34 -28.20 21.96 0.93
CA GLY A 34 -26.78 22.19 1.02
C GLY A 34 -26.26 21.87 -0.37
N LYS A 35 -25.50 22.78 -0.98
CA LYS A 35 -24.75 22.47 -2.19
C LYS A 35 -24.13 21.10 -1.92
N ALA A 36 -24.51 20.09 -2.69
CA ALA A 36 -23.82 18.82 -2.64
C ALA A 36 -22.34 19.20 -2.80
N ALA A 37 -21.54 18.97 -1.75
CA ALA A 37 -20.12 19.21 -1.85
C ALA A 37 -19.67 18.45 -3.10
N ASP A 38 -18.89 19.11 -3.98
CA ASP A 38 -18.39 18.48 -5.19
C ASP A 38 -17.71 17.17 -4.76
N TYR A 39 -18.38 16.05 -5.03
CA TYR A 39 -17.91 14.74 -4.63
C TYR A 39 -16.72 14.43 -5.53
N ASN A 40 -15.52 14.44 -4.95
CA ASN A 40 -14.32 13.96 -5.62
C ASN A 40 -14.09 12.48 -5.25
N PRO A 41 -14.33 11.53 -6.17
CA PRO A 41 -14.15 10.10 -5.91
C PRO A 41 -12.70 9.75 -5.53
N TRP A 42 -11.74 10.55 -6.00
CA TRP A 42 -10.30 10.32 -5.83
C TRP A 42 -9.71 11.03 -4.60
N SER A 43 -10.56 11.53 -3.72
CA SER A 43 -10.14 12.10 -2.44
C SER A 43 -10.57 11.24 -1.27
N ILE A 44 -9.76 11.21 -0.22
CA ILE A 44 -10.08 10.52 1.05
C ILE A 44 -9.60 11.35 2.24
N SER A 45 -10.37 11.35 3.32
CA SER A 45 -9.94 11.95 4.59
C SER A 45 -9.07 10.96 5.36
N LEU A 46 -7.88 11.42 5.76
CA LEU A 46 -6.86 10.64 6.44
C LEU A 46 -6.53 11.26 7.79
N ARG A 47 -6.33 10.38 8.77
CA ARG A 47 -5.92 10.70 10.13
C ARG A 47 -4.43 10.41 10.27
N TRP A 48 -3.68 11.41 10.68
CA TRP A 48 -2.34 11.23 11.22
C TRP A 48 -2.45 10.93 12.71
N ILE A 49 -2.00 9.72 13.07
CA ILE A 49 -1.94 9.24 14.45
C ILE A 49 -0.47 9.10 14.81
N PRO A 50 0.07 9.99 15.67
CA PRO A 50 1.47 9.96 16.03
C PRO A 50 1.91 8.61 16.59
N ALA A 51 2.95 8.03 15.98
CA ALA A 51 3.50 6.74 16.35
C ALA A 51 4.38 6.79 17.61
N TYR A 52 5.12 7.90 17.76
CA TYR A 52 6.04 8.18 18.86
C TYR A 52 6.05 9.68 19.13
N GLN A 53 6.58 10.08 20.29
CA GLN A 53 6.43 11.45 20.81
C GLN A 53 7.00 12.54 19.90
N ASP A 54 8.10 12.26 19.22
CA ASP A 54 8.82 13.23 18.39
C ASP A 54 8.49 13.10 16.88
N GLU A 55 7.46 12.33 16.51
CA GLU A 55 7.03 12.24 15.12
C GLU A 55 6.44 13.58 14.67
N SER A 56 6.99 14.15 13.60
CA SER A 56 6.54 15.40 13.01
C SER A 56 5.76 15.19 11.71
N TRP A 57 5.02 16.21 11.26
CA TRP A 57 4.39 16.15 9.95
C TRP A 57 5.41 16.00 8.82
N ASP A 58 6.62 16.56 8.96
CA ASP A 58 7.65 16.42 7.92
C ASP A 58 8.10 14.96 7.78
N ASN A 59 8.19 14.21 8.88
CA ASN A 59 8.42 12.76 8.85
C ASN A 59 7.32 12.05 8.04
N VAL A 60 6.07 12.34 8.39
CA VAL A 60 4.90 11.73 7.75
C VAL A 60 4.78 12.10 6.28
N ARG A 61 4.99 13.38 5.95
CA ARG A 61 4.99 13.90 4.58
C ARG A 61 6.02 13.18 3.74
N THR A 62 7.26 13.04 4.23
CA THR A 62 8.31 12.29 3.53
C THR A 62 7.91 10.83 3.33
N GLY A 63 7.39 10.17 4.36
CA GLY A 63 6.91 8.78 4.24
C GLY A 63 5.78 8.61 3.22
N LEU A 64 4.82 9.55 3.19
CA LEU A 64 3.71 9.54 2.22
C LEU A 64 4.20 9.79 0.79
N LEU A 65 5.15 10.70 0.57
CA LEU A 65 5.75 10.92 -0.75
C LEU A 65 6.38 9.62 -1.28
N TRP A 66 7.19 8.94 -0.47
CA TRP A 66 7.78 7.66 -0.84
C TRP A 66 6.72 6.59 -1.10
N SER A 67 5.76 6.42 -0.18
CA SER A 67 4.65 5.46 -0.34
C SER A 67 3.85 5.68 -1.63
N PHE A 68 3.47 6.92 -1.93
CA PHE A 68 2.70 7.22 -3.13
C PHE A 68 3.54 7.08 -4.41
N SER A 69 4.83 7.41 -4.33
CA SER A 69 5.77 7.15 -5.43
C SER A 69 5.86 5.66 -5.74
N PHE A 70 5.97 4.78 -4.73
CA PHE A 70 5.97 3.33 -4.94
C PHE A 70 4.65 2.80 -5.55
N LEU A 71 3.53 3.50 -5.36
CA LEU A 71 2.27 3.21 -6.03
C LEU A 71 2.19 3.74 -7.48
N GLY A 72 3.23 4.43 -7.96
CA GLY A 72 3.32 4.94 -9.33
C GLY A 72 2.92 6.41 -9.51
N ALA A 73 2.71 7.19 -8.44
CA ALA A 73 2.52 8.63 -8.56
C ALA A 73 3.80 9.33 -9.03
N THR A 74 3.69 10.24 -9.99
CA THR A 74 4.83 11.06 -10.45
C THR A 74 5.18 12.18 -9.49
N LEU A 75 4.22 12.59 -8.64
CA LEU A 75 4.37 13.65 -7.64
C LEU A 75 5.00 14.92 -8.22
N PRO A 76 4.39 15.59 -9.22
CA PRO A 76 4.96 16.80 -9.79
C PRO A 76 5.33 17.82 -8.72
N ALA A 77 6.36 18.64 -8.94
CA ALA A 77 6.81 19.61 -7.93
C ALA A 77 5.66 20.51 -7.41
N GLY A 78 5.50 20.58 -6.09
CA GLY A 78 4.43 21.26 -5.35
C GLY A 78 3.08 20.55 -5.32
N SER A 79 2.95 19.38 -5.97
CA SER A 79 1.67 18.68 -6.10
C SER A 79 1.17 18.07 -4.80
N PHE A 80 2.08 17.60 -3.94
CA PHE A 80 1.68 16.96 -2.69
C PHE A 80 0.97 17.95 -1.77
N ASP A 81 1.58 19.12 -1.54
CA ASP A 81 0.99 20.12 -0.65
C ASP A 81 -0.32 20.69 -1.25
N ALA A 82 -0.41 20.82 -2.58
CA ALA A 82 -1.64 21.21 -3.27
C ALA A 82 -2.76 20.14 -3.21
N SER A 83 -2.41 18.89 -2.91
CA SER A 83 -3.34 17.78 -2.73
C SER A 83 -3.93 17.71 -1.32
N VAL A 84 -3.26 18.31 -0.34
CA VAL A 84 -3.61 18.22 1.08
C VAL A 84 -4.46 19.41 1.50
N THR A 85 -5.61 19.14 2.13
CA THR A 85 -6.45 20.16 2.77
C THR A 85 -6.71 19.75 4.22
N TRP A 86 -6.07 20.46 5.15
CA TRP A 86 -6.21 20.23 6.59
C TRP A 86 -7.60 20.62 7.10
N LYS A 87 -8.18 19.74 7.91
CA LYS A 87 -9.42 19.99 8.67
C LYS A 87 -9.11 20.36 10.12
N ASN A 88 -8.02 19.84 10.68
CA ASN A 88 -7.42 20.21 11.95
C ASN A 88 -5.93 19.79 11.93
N ASP A 89 -5.29 19.65 13.08
CA ASP A 89 -3.88 19.27 13.26
C ASP A 89 -3.56 17.80 12.93
N ARG A 90 -4.57 16.92 12.93
CA ARG A 90 -4.40 15.46 12.76
C ARG A 90 -5.28 14.86 11.66
N LEU A 91 -6.12 15.64 11.01
CA LEU A 91 -7.07 15.19 9.99
C LEU A 91 -6.94 16.08 8.76
N PHE A 92 -6.67 15.47 7.62
CA PHE A 92 -6.62 16.14 6.33
C PHE A 92 -7.37 15.35 5.27
N THR A 93 -7.75 16.02 4.18
CA THR A 93 -8.20 15.35 2.95
C THR A 93 -7.06 15.39 1.95
N CYS A 94 -6.76 14.25 1.34
CA CYS A 94 -5.80 14.15 0.24
C CYS A 94 -6.55 13.87 -1.05
N ASP A 95 -6.29 14.66 -2.08
CA ASP A 95 -6.82 14.50 -3.43
C ASP A 95 -5.80 13.83 -4.36
N PHE A 96 -5.95 12.53 -4.55
CA PHE A 96 -5.00 11.70 -5.30
C PHE A 96 -4.93 12.07 -6.77
N SER A 97 -5.95 12.72 -7.32
CA SER A 97 -5.94 13.16 -8.72
C SER A 97 -4.89 14.24 -9.00
N LYS A 98 -4.39 14.91 -7.96
CA LYS A 98 -3.33 15.93 -8.06
C LYS A 98 -1.92 15.34 -7.95
N LEU A 99 -1.78 14.12 -7.45
CA LEU A 99 -0.48 13.49 -7.18
C LEU A 99 0.20 12.92 -8.43
N GLY A 100 -0.44 13.01 -9.60
CA GLY A 100 0.12 12.49 -10.86
C GLY A 100 -0.02 10.98 -11.05
N PHE A 101 -1.02 10.36 -10.42
CA PHE A 101 -1.41 8.99 -10.73
C PHE A 101 -2.01 8.88 -12.15
N LYS A 102 -1.78 7.74 -12.81
CA LYS A 102 -2.49 7.39 -14.05
C LYS A 102 -3.99 7.21 -13.76
N LYS A 103 -4.83 7.39 -14.79
CA LYS A 103 -6.29 7.28 -14.66
C LYS A 103 -6.71 5.90 -14.15
N GLU A 104 -6.08 4.85 -14.62
CA GLU A 104 -6.34 3.46 -14.22
C GLU A 104 -6.02 3.26 -12.73
N ALA A 105 -4.92 3.83 -12.24
CA ALA A 105 -4.56 3.81 -10.83
C ALA A 105 -5.60 4.56 -9.97
N LEU A 106 -6.10 5.71 -10.43
CA LEU A 106 -7.17 6.46 -9.74
C LEU A 106 -8.48 5.68 -9.67
N LEU A 107 -8.83 4.91 -10.71
CA LEU A 107 -9.99 4.03 -10.70
C LEU A 107 -9.81 2.87 -9.70
N SER A 108 -8.62 2.28 -9.63
CA SER A 108 -8.29 1.27 -8.62
C SER A 108 -8.35 1.83 -7.20
N LEU A 109 -7.77 3.01 -6.98
CA LEU A 109 -7.82 3.71 -5.69
C LEU A 109 -9.25 4.07 -5.29
N GLN A 110 -10.11 4.46 -6.24
CA GLN A 110 -11.51 4.74 -5.96
C GLN A 110 -12.24 3.55 -5.34
N VAL A 111 -12.03 2.32 -5.86
CA VAL A 111 -12.65 1.11 -5.29
C VAL A 111 -12.28 0.94 -3.81
N ILE A 112 -10.99 1.13 -3.50
CA ILE A 112 -10.48 1.07 -2.13
C ILE A 112 -11.05 2.21 -1.28
N PHE A 113 -11.12 3.42 -1.82
CA PHE A 113 -11.64 4.58 -1.10
C PHE A 113 -13.13 4.46 -0.81
N ASP A 114 -13.93 3.94 -1.74
CA ASP A 114 -15.36 3.74 -1.54
C ASP A 114 -15.61 2.69 -0.45
N ARG A 115 -14.82 1.61 -0.43
CA ARG A 115 -14.83 0.61 0.66
C ARG A 115 -14.48 1.25 2.00
N LEU A 116 -13.37 2.00 2.05
CA LEU A 116 -12.92 2.66 3.27
C LEU A 116 -13.91 3.72 3.78
N LYS A 117 -14.49 4.54 2.89
CA LYS A 117 -15.50 5.56 3.22
C LYS A 117 -16.79 4.94 3.78
N ALA A 118 -17.10 3.70 3.41
CA ALA A 118 -18.25 2.95 3.92
C ALA A 118 -17.99 2.28 5.28
N SER A 119 -16.74 2.26 5.75
CA SER A 119 -16.36 1.62 7.02
C SER A 119 -16.88 2.37 8.26
N GLU A 120 -17.02 1.62 9.35
CA GLU A 120 -17.38 2.20 10.66
C GLU A 120 -16.30 3.18 11.15
N GLU A 121 -15.01 2.87 10.96
CA GLU A 121 -13.90 3.77 11.26
C GLU A 121 -14.09 5.15 10.62
N TYR A 122 -14.37 5.20 9.31
CA TYR A 122 -14.53 6.47 8.61
C TYR A 122 -15.71 7.26 9.17
N SER A 123 -16.84 6.60 9.42
CA SER A 123 -18.03 7.24 9.99
C SER A 123 -17.79 7.74 11.42
N ALA A 124 -17.06 6.97 12.24
CA ALA A 124 -16.83 7.27 13.65
C ALA A 124 -15.74 8.33 13.87
N LYS A 125 -14.73 8.36 13.00
CA LYS A 125 -13.52 9.20 13.18
C LYS A 125 -13.36 10.30 12.12
N GLY A 126 -14.23 10.34 11.11
CA GLY A 126 -14.22 11.34 10.03
C GLY A 126 -13.12 11.13 8.98
N GLY A 127 -12.41 10.00 9.03
CA GLY A 127 -11.32 9.63 8.14
C GLY A 127 -10.67 8.30 8.55
N ILE A 128 -9.78 7.77 7.72
CA ILE A 128 -9.04 6.51 7.96
C ILE A 128 -7.65 6.80 8.51
N ASP A 129 -7.16 5.96 9.41
CA ASP A 129 -5.74 5.93 9.78
C ASP A 129 -4.85 5.82 8.52
N LEU A 130 -3.92 6.76 8.32
CA LEU A 130 -3.05 6.75 7.14
C LEU A 130 -2.28 5.41 7.00
N GLY A 131 -1.87 4.78 8.10
CA GLY A 131 -1.15 3.51 8.06
C GLY A 131 -2.02 2.39 7.50
N ARG A 132 -3.31 2.42 7.82
CA ARG A 132 -4.29 1.48 7.26
C ARG A 132 -4.49 1.70 5.77
N LEU A 133 -4.52 2.96 5.31
CA LEU A 133 -4.55 3.24 3.87
C LEU A 133 -3.33 2.63 3.18
N LEU A 134 -2.12 2.80 3.73
CA LEU A 134 -0.90 2.23 3.15
C LEU A 134 -0.97 0.69 3.10
N MET A 135 -1.46 0.07 4.17
CA MET A 135 -1.63 -1.39 4.22
C MET A 135 -2.64 -1.92 3.20
N LEU A 136 -3.70 -1.16 2.93
CA LEU A 136 -4.72 -1.51 1.94
C LEU A 136 -4.41 -0.98 0.53
N THR A 137 -3.21 -0.45 0.29
CA THR A 137 -2.80 0.00 -1.04
C THR A 137 -1.46 -0.63 -1.43
N ILE A 138 -0.35 -0.09 -0.91
CA ILE A 138 1.00 -0.50 -1.29
C ILE A 138 1.41 -1.85 -0.71
N TYR A 139 0.95 -2.20 0.49
CA TYR A 139 1.34 -3.45 1.15
C TYR A 139 0.32 -4.57 1.06
N SER A 140 -0.78 -4.35 0.34
CA SER A 140 -1.61 -5.44 -0.15
C SER A 140 -1.21 -5.75 -1.58
N SER A 141 -0.69 -6.96 -1.83
CA SER A 141 -0.15 -7.34 -3.13
C SER A 141 -1.18 -7.21 -4.24
N ASN A 142 -2.41 -7.66 -3.98
CA ASN A 142 -3.51 -7.60 -4.97
C ASN A 142 -3.85 -6.14 -5.33
N HIS A 143 -3.98 -5.28 -4.32
CA HIS A 143 -4.26 -3.86 -4.54
C HIS A 143 -3.09 -3.15 -5.21
N TYR A 144 -1.86 -3.42 -4.78
CA TYR A 144 -0.63 -2.89 -5.35
C TYR A 144 -0.51 -3.20 -6.84
N TYR A 145 -0.76 -4.45 -7.26
CA TYR A 145 -0.75 -4.83 -8.68
C TYR A 145 -1.79 -4.05 -9.50
N ARG A 146 -3.00 -3.86 -8.95
CA ARG A 146 -4.07 -3.10 -9.61
C ARG A 146 -3.76 -1.61 -9.71
N ILE A 147 -3.13 -1.03 -8.69
CA ILE A 147 -2.81 0.40 -8.66
C ILE A 147 -1.61 0.70 -9.58
N THR A 148 -0.55 -0.10 -9.50
CA THR A 148 0.66 0.07 -10.33
C THR A 148 0.46 -0.35 -11.78
N GLY A 149 -0.66 -1.02 -12.10
CA GLY A 149 -0.94 -1.56 -13.43
C GLY A 149 0.05 -2.65 -13.82
N MET A 150 0.39 -3.52 -12.86
CA MET A 150 1.24 -4.67 -13.10
C MET A 150 0.59 -5.62 -14.11
N HIS A 151 1.42 -6.23 -14.96
CA HIS A 151 0.92 -7.16 -15.97
C HIS A 151 0.34 -8.41 -15.31
N ALA A 152 -0.81 -8.87 -15.79
CA ALA A 152 -1.45 -10.07 -15.23
C ALA A 152 -0.70 -11.37 -15.55
N SER A 153 0.16 -11.35 -16.58
CA SER A 153 0.93 -12.51 -17.02
C SER A 153 2.42 -12.23 -17.16
N TYR A 154 3.23 -13.16 -16.65
CA TYR A 154 4.69 -13.17 -16.84
C TYR A 154 5.09 -13.21 -18.32
N ASN A 155 4.33 -13.93 -19.15
CA ASN A 155 4.62 -14.02 -20.59
C ASN A 155 4.53 -12.66 -21.28
N THR A 156 3.58 -11.81 -20.88
CA THR A 156 3.47 -10.44 -21.40
C THR A 156 4.72 -9.63 -21.06
N LEU A 157 5.28 -9.77 -19.85
CA LEU A 157 6.53 -9.10 -19.49
C LEU A 157 7.71 -9.62 -20.32
N ASN A 158 7.80 -10.94 -20.53
CA ASN A 158 8.85 -11.52 -21.36
C ASN A 158 8.79 -11.03 -22.80
N GLU A 159 7.59 -10.95 -23.39
CA GLU A 159 7.41 -10.42 -24.75
C GLU A 159 7.80 -8.94 -24.86
N LEU A 160 7.51 -8.14 -23.83
CA LEU A 160 7.83 -6.71 -23.79
C LEU A 160 9.34 -6.45 -23.63
N HIS A 161 10.02 -7.23 -22.79
CA HIS A 161 11.36 -6.89 -22.32
C HIS A 161 12.45 -7.86 -22.79
N LEU A 162 12.11 -9.12 -23.05
CA LEU A 162 13.06 -10.22 -23.29
C LEU A 162 12.97 -10.84 -24.70
N SER A 163 12.15 -10.30 -25.59
CA SER A 163 11.84 -10.91 -26.90
C SER A 163 13.00 -10.90 -27.90
N ASP A 164 13.87 -9.89 -27.87
CA ASP A 164 14.97 -9.76 -28.83
C ASP A 164 16.21 -10.57 -28.44
N SER A 165 16.62 -10.51 -27.16
CA SER A 165 17.78 -11.22 -26.64
C SER A 165 17.82 -11.18 -25.11
N ILE A 166 18.22 -12.29 -24.51
CA ILE A 166 18.24 -12.50 -23.06
C ILE A 166 19.67 -12.79 -22.63
N LEU A 167 20.13 -12.07 -21.62
CA LEU A 167 21.28 -12.47 -20.83
C LEU A 167 20.79 -13.18 -19.57
N GLN A 168 21.51 -14.22 -19.18
CA GLN A 168 21.14 -15.04 -18.04
C GLN A 168 22.32 -15.17 -17.09
N LEU A 169 22.06 -14.99 -15.80
CA LEU A 169 22.99 -15.35 -14.73
C LEU A 169 22.42 -16.54 -13.98
N ALA A 170 23.20 -17.62 -13.88
CA ALA A 170 22.92 -18.74 -13.00
C ALA A 170 23.49 -18.45 -11.60
N LEU A 171 22.63 -18.48 -10.59
CA LEU A 171 23.02 -18.42 -9.19
C LEU A 171 22.95 -19.81 -8.59
N THR A 172 24.07 -20.30 -8.07
CA THR A 172 24.16 -21.59 -7.36
C THR A 172 24.10 -21.42 -5.85
N HIS A 173 24.31 -20.20 -5.34
CA HIS A 173 24.17 -19.85 -3.93
C HIS A 173 23.27 -18.62 -3.78
N SER A 174 21.98 -18.83 -3.52
CA SER A 174 21.02 -17.74 -3.37
C SER A 174 20.79 -17.39 -1.90
N ALA A 175 20.71 -16.09 -1.60
CA ALA A 175 20.25 -15.61 -0.29
C ALA A 175 18.71 -15.48 -0.23
N VAL A 176 18.01 -15.71 -1.36
CA VAL A 176 16.56 -15.55 -1.51
C VAL A 176 15.89 -16.87 -1.84
N ALA A 177 16.38 -17.59 -2.84
CA ALA A 177 15.86 -18.90 -3.23
C ALA A 177 16.43 -19.99 -2.31
N SER A 178 15.66 -21.04 -2.05
CA SER A 178 16.13 -22.20 -1.29
C SER A 178 17.20 -23.02 -2.02
N GLU A 179 17.22 -22.94 -3.35
CA GLU A 179 18.17 -23.62 -4.24
C GLU A 179 18.69 -22.65 -5.32
N ASN A 180 18.98 -23.16 -6.52
CA ASN A 180 19.45 -22.35 -7.64
C ASN A 180 18.41 -21.31 -8.08
N ARG A 181 18.90 -20.20 -8.63
CA ARG A 181 18.09 -19.10 -9.16
C ARG A 181 18.63 -18.68 -10.51
N LEU A 182 17.74 -18.41 -11.47
CA LEU A 182 18.13 -17.96 -12.81
C LEU A 182 17.64 -16.53 -13.01
N ILE A 183 18.56 -15.59 -13.09
CA ILE A 183 18.24 -14.18 -13.35
C ILE A 183 18.26 -13.95 -14.86
N ASN A 184 17.16 -13.46 -15.41
CA ASN A 184 17.05 -13.04 -16.80
C ASN A 184 17.02 -11.52 -16.88
N MET A 185 17.68 -11.01 -17.91
CA MET A 185 17.74 -9.58 -18.18
C MET A 185 17.86 -9.32 -19.68
N PRO A 186 17.38 -8.16 -20.19
CA PRO A 186 17.48 -7.86 -21.61
C PRO A 186 18.94 -7.72 -22.05
N ALA A 187 19.36 -8.26 -23.19
CA ALA A 187 20.72 -7.99 -23.67
C ALA A 187 20.91 -6.53 -24.13
N ALA A 188 19.82 -5.87 -24.53
CA ALA A 188 19.84 -4.47 -24.91
C ALA A 188 20.06 -3.55 -23.70
N THR A 189 20.94 -2.56 -23.89
CA THR A 189 21.30 -1.55 -22.88
C THR A 189 20.63 -0.20 -23.14
N ASN A 190 19.46 -0.17 -23.79
CA ASN A 190 18.74 1.10 -23.94
C ASN A 190 17.93 1.41 -22.66
N SER A 191 17.65 2.69 -22.43
CA SER A 191 17.07 3.20 -21.18
C SER A 191 15.70 2.62 -20.81
N ALA A 192 14.92 2.13 -21.78
CA ALA A 192 13.64 1.47 -21.54
C ALA A 192 13.78 -0.01 -21.12
N SER A 193 14.86 -0.69 -21.50
CA SER A 193 15.10 -2.12 -21.21
C SER A 193 16.04 -2.36 -20.02
N LEU A 194 16.79 -1.34 -19.56
CA LEU A 194 17.86 -1.54 -18.58
C LEU A 194 17.38 -1.98 -17.19
N ALA A 195 16.18 -1.58 -16.77
CA ALA A 195 15.66 -1.85 -15.44
C ALA A 195 14.51 -2.87 -15.42
N PHE A 196 14.53 -3.82 -16.36
CA PHE A 196 13.77 -5.07 -16.24
C PHE A 196 14.67 -6.22 -15.83
N TYR A 197 14.28 -6.91 -14.76
CA TYR A 197 14.87 -8.16 -14.32
C TYR A 197 13.76 -9.15 -14.02
N SER A 198 13.96 -10.41 -14.38
CA SER A 198 13.18 -11.49 -13.81
C SER A 198 14.08 -12.51 -13.16
N ALA A 199 13.60 -13.13 -12.09
CA ALA A 199 14.27 -14.23 -11.43
C ALA A 199 13.36 -15.45 -11.45
N SER A 200 13.87 -16.56 -11.95
CA SER A 200 13.18 -17.85 -11.91
C SER A 200 13.75 -18.66 -10.76
N GLU A 201 12.89 -19.11 -9.86
CA GLU A 201 13.26 -19.91 -8.69
C GLU A 201 12.55 -21.26 -8.73
N GLY A 202 13.19 -22.28 -8.20
CA GLY A 202 12.69 -23.65 -8.32
C GLY A 202 13.61 -24.66 -7.66
N THR A 203 13.57 -25.89 -8.15
CA THR A 203 14.32 -27.02 -7.59
C THR A 203 15.23 -27.65 -8.64
N GLY A 204 16.29 -28.31 -8.20
CA GLY A 204 17.29 -28.94 -9.05
C GLY A 204 18.49 -28.04 -9.36
N SER A 205 19.41 -28.56 -10.15
CA SER A 205 20.69 -27.93 -10.47
C SER A 205 20.68 -27.33 -11.88
N ILE A 206 21.07 -26.06 -11.98
CA ILE A 206 21.32 -25.41 -13.29
C ILE A 206 22.53 -26.06 -13.97
N ALA A 207 23.60 -26.34 -13.22
CA ALA A 207 24.83 -26.91 -13.76
C ALA A 207 24.62 -28.29 -14.40
N ASP A 208 23.70 -29.08 -13.86
CA ASP A 208 23.40 -30.44 -14.35
C ASP A 208 22.15 -30.49 -15.26
N SER A 209 21.62 -29.33 -15.67
CA SER A 209 20.41 -29.24 -16.51
C SER A 209 19.17 -29.93 -15.93
N SER A 210 19.04 -29.96 -14.60
CA SER A 210 17.89 -30.53 -13.88
C SER A 210 16.97 -29.48 -13.25
N PHE A 211 17.31 -28.20 -13.39
CA PHE A 211 16.56 -27.08 -12.83
C PHE A 211 15.14 -27.00 -13.39
N ALA A 212 14.17 -27.00 -12.48
CA ALA A 212 12.75 -26.88 -12.76
C ALA A 212 12.19 -25.66 -12.02
N THR A 213 11.82 -24.63 -12.77
CA THR A 213 11.20 -23.42 -12.23
C THR A 213 9.85 -23.72 -11.59
N GLN A 214 9.52 -22.97 -10.53
CA GLN A 214 8.24 -23.02 -9.84
C GLN A 214 7.60 -21.64 -9.68
N ILE A 215 8.41 -20.59 -9.59
CA ILE A 215 7.94 -19.20 -9.50
C ILE A 215 8.82 -18.26 -10.31
N HIS A 216 8.26 -17.11 -10.65
CA HIS A 216 9.00 -15.99 -11.22
C HIS A 216 8.80 -14.74 -10.38
N GLU A 217 9.88 -14.06 -10.06
CA GLU A 217 9.85 -12.69 -9.56
C GLU A 217 10.23 -11.73 -10.67
N THR A 218 9.66 -10.53 -10.68
CA THR A 218 10.01 -9.50 -11.66
C THR A 218 10.22 -8.16 -10.98
N MET A 219 11.14 -7.38 -11.53
CA MET A 219 11.37 -5.98 -11.21
C MET A 219 11.34 -5.19 -12.51
N GLU A 220 10.59 -4.08 -12.54
CA GLU A 220 10.44 -3.23 -13.71
C GLU A 220 10.44 -1.74 -13.32
N LEU A 221 11.09 -0.89 -14.11
CA LEU A 221 11.05 0.56 -13.92
C LEU A 221 9.71 1.17 -14.36
N MET A 222 9.11 1.94 -13.46
CA MET A 222 7.96 2.78 -13.73
C MET A 222 8.38 4.18 -14.24
N PRO A 223 7.51 4.88 -15.01
CA PRO A 223 7.82 6.21 -15.53
C PRO A 223 8.12 7.30 -14.49
N ASN A 224 7.77 7.08 -13.22
CA ASN A 224 8.08 7.99 -12.11
C ASN A 224 9.43 7.70 -11.46
N GLY A 225 10.28 6.84 -12.05
CA GLY A 225 11.60 6.51 -11.54
C GLY A 225 11.62 5.43 -10.45
N GLN A 226 10.46 4.90 -10.04
CA GLN A 226 10.38 3.82 -9.06
C GLN A 226 10.42 2.44 -9.71
N LEU A 227 10.86 1.45 -8.96
CA LEU A 227 10.78 0.05 -9.37
C LEU A 227 9.45 -0.54 -8.89
N ARG A 228 8.78 -1.31 -9.75
CA ARG A 228 7.62 -2.12 -9.39
C ARG A 228 7.95 -3.61 -9.43
N PHE A 229 7.38 -4.36 -8.50
CA PHE A 229 7.72 -5.76 -8.26
C PHE A 229 6.51 -6.67 -8.41
N ALA A 230 6.71 -7.89 -8.90
CA ALA A 230 5.64 -8.88 -8.96
C ALA A 230 6.17 -10.30 -8.80
N ILE A 231 5.26 -11.18 -8.42
CA ILE A 231 5.51 -12.59 -8.23
C ILE A 231 4.47 -13.33 -9.05
N TYR A 232 4.92 -14.32 -9.81
CA TYR A 232 4.08 -15.16 -10.67
C TYR A 232 4.31 -16.62 -10.33
N ASP A 233 3.25 -17.42 -10.44
CA ASP A 233 3.35 -18.87 -10.39
C ASP A 233 3.99 -19.45 -11.67
N LEU A 234 4.13 -20.76 -11.72
CA LEU A 234 4.64 -21.50 -12.88
C LEU A 234 3.77 -21.35 -14.14
N GLN A 235 2.50 -20.98 -14.00
CA GLN A 235 1.60 -20.68 -15.12
C GLN A 235 1.75 -19.21 -15.58
N GLY A 236 2.60 -18.44 -14.89
CA GLY A 236 2.82 -17.04 -15.16
C GLY A 236 1.66 -16.16 -14.68
N ILE A 237 0.88 -16.59 -13.69
CA ILE A 237 -0.24 -15.82 -13.10
C ILE A 237 0.23 -15.13 -11.83
N LEU A 238 -0.18 -13.86 -11.61
CA LEU A 238 0.17 -13.10 -10.42
C LEU A 238 -0.21 -13.83 -9.13
N MET A 239 0.72 -13.85 -8.17
CA MET A 239 0.55 -14.38 -6.83
C MET A 239 0.69 -13.26 -5.79
N PRO A 240 -0.04 -13.32 -4.67
CA PRO A 240 0.11 -12.32 -3.62
C PRO A 240 1.45 -12.42 -2.89
N SER A 241 2.07 -13.60 -2.85
CA SER A 241 3.39 -13.81 -2.22
C SER A 241 4.03 -15.10 -2.73
N ALA A 242 5.35 -15.17 -2.63
CA ALA A 242 6.11 -16.39 -2.83
C ALA A 242 5.98 -17.33 -1.61
N ASN A 243 6.07 -18.63 -1.85
CA ASN A 243 6.07 -19.64 -0.79
C ASN A 243 7.47 -19.75 -0.16
N ALA A 244 7.53 -19.60 1.17
CA ALA A 244 8.77 -19.69 1.96
C ALA A 244 9.54 -21.02 1.81
N VAL A 245 8.91 -22.09 1.33
CA VAL A 245 9.58 -23.36 1.02
C VAL A 245 10.54 -23.24 -0.17
N ILE A 246 10.20 -22.40 -1.15
CA ILE A 246 10.96 -22.24 -2.40
C ILE A 246 11.76 -20.93 -2.36
N SER A 247 11.19 -19.90 -1.73
CA SER A 247 11.65 -18.53 -1.84
C SER A 247 11.39 -17.72 -0.58
N ALA A 248 12.42 -17.04 -0.09
CA ALA A 248 12.33 -16.04 0.95
C ALA A 248 11.89 -14.66 0.42
N ALA A 249 11.53 -14.52 -0.86
CA ALA A 249 11.12 -13.23 -1.43
C ALA A 249 9.85 -12.63 -0.81
N GLY A 250 8.93 -13.48 -0.31
CA GLY A 250 7.73 -13.03 0.38
C GLY A 250 6.78 -12.25 -0.54
N LYS A 251 6.47 -10.99 -0.20
CA LYS A 251 5.55 -10.09 -0.94
C LYS A 251 6.32 -9.02 -1.73
N PRO A 252 5.68 -8.33 -2.70
CA PRO A 252 6.23 -7.11 -3.30
C PRO A 252 6.71 -6.09 -2.26
N GLY A 253 6.04 -5.98 -1.11
CA GLY A 253 6.46 -5.16 0.02
C GLY A 253 7.88 -5.44 0.50
N LYS A 254 8.27 -6.72 0.56
CA LYS A 254 9.62 -7.15 0.92
C LYS A 254 10.61 -6.92 -0.21
N CYS A 255 10.22 -7.15 -1.47
CA CYS A 255 11.07 -6.82 -2.62
C CYS A 255 11.40 -5.32 -2.65
N MET A 256 10.40 -4.45 -2.43
CA MET A 256 10.59 -2.99 -2.33
C MET A 256 11.58 -2.63 -1.21
N TRP A 257 11.46 -3.27 -0.05
CA TRP A 257 12.38 -3.09 1.08
C TRP A 257 13.80 -3.56 0.74
N CYS A 258 13.97 -4.81 0.29
CA CYS A 258 15.30 -5.37 -0.02
C CYS A 258 16.04 -4.54 -1.07
N HIS A 259 15.33 -4.03 -2.08
CA HIS A 259 15.94 -3.29 -3.18
C HIS A 259 16.21 -1.82 -2.86
N GLU A 260 15.54 -1.22 -1.88
CA GLU A 260 15.67 0.21 -1.54
C GLU A 260 15.64 1.13 -2.77
N SER A 261 14.79 0.83 -3.75
CA SER A 261 14.71 1.52 -5.05
C SER A 261 15.96 1.37 -5.94
N LYS A 262 16.74 0.30 -5.82
CA LYS A 262 17.96 0.04 -6.62
C LYS A 262 17.95 -1.39 -7.18
N ALA A 263 18.72 -1.64 -8.24
CA ALA A 263 19.11 -3.01 -8.59
C ALA A 263 20.20 -3.47 -7.61
N LEU A 264 20.04 -4.66 -7.02
CA LEU A 264 21.00 -5.20 -6.05
C LEU A 264 22.06 -6.05 -6.75
N THR A 265 23.26 -6.03 -6.17
CA THR A 265 24.37 -6.91 -6.55
C THR A 265 24.29 -8.26 -5.82
N LEU A 266 25.25 -9.14 -6.07
CA LEU A 266 25.37 -10.44 -5.42
C LEU A 266 25.68 -10.26 -3.92
N PHE A 267 24.94 -10.98 -3.07
CA PHE A 267 25.18 -11.02 -1.62
C PHE A 267 26.26 -12.02 -1.20
N GLN A 268 26.55 -12.98 -2.08
CA GLN A 268 27.48 -14.08 -1.85
C GLN A 268 28.29 -14.32 -3.13
N GLU A 269 29.51 -14.81 -2.96
CA GLU A 269 30.34 -15.26 -4.09
C GLU A 269 29.60 -16.34 -4.90
N GLN A 270 29.74 -16.30 -6.22
CA GLN A 270 29.12 -17.24 -7.14
C GLN A 270 30.17 -17.90 -8.01
N ASP A 271 29.96 -19.18 -8.33
CA ASP A 271 30.73 -19.87 -9.35
C ASP A 271 30.23 -19.48 -10.74
N ASP A 272 31.14 -19.30 -11.70
CA ASP A 272 30.77 -19.08 -13.08
C ASP A 272 30.27 -20.39 -13.72
N VAL A 273 29.02 -20.39 -14.18
CA VAL A 273 28.42 -21.54 -14.86
C VAL A 273 28.59 -21.38 -16.38
N PRO A 274 29.20 -22.34 -17.10
CA PRO A 274 29.38 -22.24 -18.54
C PRO A 274 28.07 -22.00 -19.30
N GLY A 275 28.06 -20.99 -20.19
CA GLY A 275 26.89 -20.61 -20.97
C GLY A 275 26.03 -19.49 -20.35
N TYR A 276 26.38 -19.02 -19.16
CA TYR A 276 25.76 -17.90 -18.46
C TYR A 276 26.74 -16.73 -18.30
N LEU A 277 26.22 -15.58 -17.89
CA LEU A 277 27.04 -14.46 -17.44
C LEU A 277 27.90 -14.88 -16.24
N THR A 278 29.11 -14.35 -16.20
CA THR A 278 29.97 -14.41 -15.01
C THR A 278 29.45 -13.51 -13.90
N ALA A 279 29.89 -13.78 -12.67
CA ALA A 279 29.59 -12.91 -11.53
C ALA A 279 30.04 -11.46 -11.78
N GLN A 280 31.21 -11.26 -12.39
CA GLN A 280 31.74 -9.93 -12.69
C GLN A 280 30.89 -9.18 -13.72
N GLU A 281 30.52 -9.83 -14.83
CA GLU A 281 29.68 -9.20 -15.87
C GLU A 281 28.32 -8.78 -15.30
N PHE A 282 27.74 -9.58 -14.39
CA PHE A 282 26.52 -9.21 -13.70
C PHE A 282 26.68 -7.96 -12.83
N VAL A 283 27.75 -7.89 -12.03
CA VAL A 283 28.04 -6.73 -11.17
C VAL A 283 28.19 -5.45 -12.01
N GLU A 284 28.91 -5.51 -13.12
CA GLU A 284 29.09 -4.39 -14.04
C GLU A 284 27.74 -3.94 -14.61
N ARG A 285 26.86 -4.89 -14.96
CA ARG A 285 25.54 -4.58 -15.51
C ARG A 285 24.57 -4.00 -14.47
N VAL A 286 24.63 -4.45 -13.23
CA VAL A 286 23.88 -3.84 -12.11
C VAL A 286 24.36 -2.41 -11.86
N ALA A 287 25.67 -2.14 -11.94
CA ALA A 287 26.22 -0.80 -11.81
C ALA A 287 25.70 0.14 -12.90
N LEU A 288 25.73 -0.30 -14.17
CA LEU A 288 25.16 0.46 -15.30
C LEU A 288 23.65 0.73 -15.13
N THR A 289 22.91 -0.27 -14.64
CA THR A 289 21.46 -0.11 -14.35
C THR A 289 21.23 0.98 -13.31
N ASN A 290 22.01 1.00 -12.22
CA ASN A 290 21.86 1.97 -11.15
C ASN A 290 22.31 3.39 -11.56
N GLU A 291 23.30 3.51 -12.44
CA GLU A 291 23.67 4.79 -13.07
C GLU A 291 22.51 5.34 -13.89
N GLU A 292 21.93 4.54 -14.80
CA GLU A 292 20.76 4.94 -15.60
C GLU A 292 19.56 5.31 -14.71
N LEU A 293 19.26 4.52 -13.67
CA LEU A 293 18.20 4.86 -12.73
C LEU A 293 18.44 6.23 -12.07
N THR A 294 19.69 6.53 -11.75
CA THR A 294 20.07 7.83 -11.17
C THR A 294 19.86 8.97 -12.18
N GLU A 295 20.26 8.78 -13.44
CA GLU A 295 20.04 9.77 -14.50
C GLU A 295 18.55 10.04 -14.74
N ILE A 296 17.73 9.00 -14.86
CA ILE A 296 16.28 9.11 -15.02
C ILE A 296 15.68 9.89 -13.85
N ARG A 297 16.04 9.56 -12.61
CA ARG A 297 15.52 10.23 -11.41
C ARG A 297 15.93 11.69 -11.33
N ASN A 298 17.17 12.02 -11.68
CA ASN A 298 17.66 13.39 -11.71
C ASN A 298 16.95 14.25 -12.76
N ALA A 299 16.39 13.64 -13.81
CA ALA A 299 15.63 14.34 -14.84
C ALA A 299 14.15 14.60 -14.45
N LEU A 300 13.63 13.98 -13.38
CA LEU A 300 12.25 14.14 -12.96
C LEU A 300 12.02 15.48 -12.23
N SER A 301 10.97 16.20 -12.60
CA SER A 301 10.46 17.33 -11.83
C SER A 301 9.42 16.84 -10.82
N THR A 302 9.90 16.40 -9.66
CA THR A 302 9.09 15.74 -8.63
C THR A 302 9.31 16.32 -7.24
N ASP A 303 8.33 16.16 -6.34
CA ASP A 303 8.44 16.46 -4.91
C ASP A 303 9.33 15.44 -4.15
N LEU A 304 9.65 14.30 -4.78
CA LEU A 304 10.48 13.26 -4.17
C LEU A 304 11.98 13.55 -4.35
N VAL A 305 12.75 13.45 -3.28
CA VAL A 305 14.22 13.61 -3.32
C VAL A 305 14.90 12.25 -3.35
N PHE A 306 15.06 11.67 -4.55
CA PHE A 306 15.69 10.35 -4.72
C PHE A 306 17.14 10.24 -4.20
N ALA A 307 17.87 11.36 -4.16
CA ALA A 307 19.24 11.39 -3.68
C ALA A 307 19.37 11.10 -2.18
N ASN A 308 18.31 11.32 -1.40
CA ASN A 308 18.32 11.06 0.03
C ASN A 308 17.83 9.64 0.32
N GLN A 309 18.77 8.70 0.31
CA GLN A 309 18.44 7.28 0.39
C GLN A 309 17.78 6.90 1.71
N SER A 310 17.98 7.62 2.82
CA SER A 310 17.31 7.28 4.10
C SER A 310 15.86 7.74 4.19
N ASP A 311 15.37 8.54 3.24
CA ASP A 311 14.01 9.07 3.33
C ASP A 311 12.94 7.99 3.15
N HIS A 312 13.26 6.89 2.45
CA HIS A 312 12.33 5.76 2.34
C HIS A 312 12.07 5.09 3.70
N THR A 313 13.00 5.17 4.66
CA THR A 313 12.79 4.68 6.03
C THR A 313 11.59 5.37 6.70
N GLN A 314 11.26 6.60 6.33
CA GLN A 314 10.04 7.26 6.82
C GLN A 314 8.78 6.55 6.33
N SER A 315 8.78 6.05 5.08
CA SER A 315 7.69 5.22 4.56
C SER A 315 7.56 3.91 5.34
N GLU A 316 8.67 3.36 5.82
CA GLU A 316 8.67 2.16 6.63
C GLU A 316 8.09 2.38 8.02
N LEU A 317 8.53 3.44 8.69
CA LEU A 317 8.02 3.79 10.01
C LEU A 317 6.49 3.98 10.01
N LEU A 318 5.90 4.48 8.92
CA LEU A 318 4.44 4.63 8.82
C LEU A 318 3.70 3.29 8.90
N TYR A 319 4.17 2.25 8.19
CA TYR A 319 3.48 0.95 8.26
C TYR A 319 3.95 0.11 9.44
N ILE A 320 5.23 0.17 9.85
CA ILE A 320 5.74 -0.59 10.99
C ILE A 320 5.03 -0.14 12.25
N SER A 321 4.97 1.17 12.50
CA SER A 321 4.24 1.68 13.65
C SER A 321 2.74 1.40 13.58
N PHE A 322 2.17 1.27 12.38
CA PHE A 322 0.77 0.88 12.23
C PHE A 322 0.55 -0.61 12.51
N MET A 323 1.36 -1.50 11.94
CA MET A 323 1.25 -2.96 12.07
C MET A 323 1.74 -3.47 13.42
N GLU A 324 2.65 -2.73 14.05
CA GLU A 324 3.26 -3.05 15.32
C GLU A 324 3.16 -1.84 16.26
N PRO A 325 1.93 -1.42 16.64
CA PRO A 325 1.75 -0.17 17.36
C PRO A 325 2.17 -0.28 18.84
N SER A 326 2.72 0.80 19.36
CA SER A 326 2.97 0.97 20.81
C SER A 326 1.68 1.35 21.55
N ALA A 327 1.67 1.22 22.88
CA ALA A 327 0.55 1.72 23.69
C ALA A 327 0.30 3.24 23.50
N TYR A 328 1.36 4.02 23.25
CA TYR A 328 1.27 5.44 22.93
C TYR A 328 0.46 5.69 21.66
N ARG A 329 0.80 4.99 20.57
CA ARG A 329 0.10 5.11 19.30
C ARG A 329 -1.36 4.65 19.41
N ILE A 330 -1.61 3.54 20.10
CA ILE A 330 -2.96 3.00 20.32
C ILE A 330 -3.82 3.99 21.12
N ALA A 331 -3.26 4.62 22.15
CA ALA A 331 -3.94 5.66 22.93
C ALA A 331 -4.37 6.83 22.03
N ASN A 332 -3.47 7.31 21.15
CA ASN A 332 -3.79 8.33 20.16
C ASN A 332 -4.86 7.87 19.15
N GLU A 333 -4.77 6.63 18.66
CA GLU A 333 -5.71 6.04 17.69
C GLU A 333 -7.14 5.96 18.25
N TRP A 334 -7.26 5.54 19.51
CA TRP A 334 -8.53 5.33 20.19
C TRP A 334 -9.10 6.59 20.85
N GLY A 335 -8.26 7.61 21.07
CA GLY A 335 -8.62 8.83 21.78
C GLY A 335 -8.72 8.59 23.29
N ARG A 336 -7.75 7.85 23.84
CA ARG A 336 -7.64 7.50 25.26
C ARG A 336 -6.31 7.99 25.83
N THR A 337 -6.19 7.95 27.16
CA THR A 337 -4.89 8.08 27.82
C THR A 337 -4.04 6.82 27.62
N ILE A 338 -2.73 6.94 27.78
CA ILE A 338 -1.80 5.80 27.65
C ILE A 338 -2.09 4.75 28.73
N ASP A 339 -2.45 5.17 29.95
CA ASP A 339 -2.80 4.26 31.05
C ASP A 339 -4.05 3.43 30.71
N GLU A 340 -5.10 4.07 30.18
CA GLU A 340 -6.32 3.37 29.75
C GLU A 340 -6.04 2.39 28.61
N ALA A 341 -5.20 2.76 27.64
CA ALA A 341 -4.80 1.85 26.57
C ALA A 341 -4.01 0.66 27.12
N THR A 342 -3.04 0.92 28.00
CA THR A 342 -2.19 -0.11 28.64
C THR A 342 -3.03 -1.11 29.45
N ILE A 343 -4.06 -0.65 30.16
CA ILE A 343 -4.98 -1.54 30.89
C ILE A 343 -5.72 -2.47 29.93
N VAL A 344 -6.19 -1.97 28.79
CA VAL A 344 -6.88 -2.81 27.78
C VAL A 344 -5.94 -3.81 27.12
N LEU A 345 -4.67 -3.45 26.96
CA LEU A 345 -3.66 -4.26 26.28
C LEU A 345 -2.89 -5.20 27.21
N ALA A 346 -3.15 -5.18 28.52
CA ALA A 346 -2.31 -5.81 29.54
C ALA A 346 -2.06 -7.31 29.35
N ASP A 347 -3.00 -8.02 28.72
CA ASP A 347 -2.93 -9.47 28.48
C ASP A 347 -2.38 -9.83 27.09
N LEU A 348 -2.06 -8.85 26.24
CA LEU A 348 -1.49 -9.09 24.92
C LEU A 348 0.04 -9.25 24.99
N PRO A 349 0.63 -10.15 24.20
CA PRO A 349 2.08 -10.26 24.11
C PRO A 349 2.67 -9.01 23.48
N THR A 350 3.89 -8.67 23.91
CA THR A 350 4.67 -7.57 23.36
C THR A 350 6.02 -8.05 22.84
N HIS A 351 6.63 -7.23 21.99
CA HIS A 351 7.99 -7.42 21.48
C HIS A 351 8.65 -6.05 21.21
N GLU A 352 9.93 -6.07 20.87
CA GLU A 352 10.67 -4.88 20.41
C GLU A 352 11.01 -5.06 18.92
N TYR A 353 11.02 -3.95 18.16
CA TYR A 353 11.47 -3.97 16.77
C TYR A 353 12.99 -3.75 16.70
N PRO A 354 13.80 -4.72 16.24
CA PRO A 354 15.26 -4.63 16.33
C PRO A 354 15.87 -3.42 15.60
N GLU A 355 15.29 -3.03 14.47
CA GLU A 355 15.76 -1.91 13.65
C GLU A 355 15.37 -0.53 14.25
N PHE A 356 14.27 -0.48 15.01
CA PHE A 356 13.68 0.74 15.54
C PHE A 356 13.37 0.62 17.04
N PRO A 357 14.39 0.37 17.89
CA PRO A 357 14.19 0.15 19.32
C PRO A 357 13.55 1.34 20.05
N PHE A 358 13.64 2.55 19.46
CA PHE A 358 13.00 3.75 20.01
C PHE A 358 11.45 3.67 20.03
N LEU A 359 10.85 2.74 19.27
CA LEU A 359 9.40 2.50 19.32
C LEU A 359 8.95 1.80 20.61
N GLY A 360 9.89 1.21 21.37
CA GLY A 360 9.64 0.55 22.64
C GLY A 360 8.91 -0.79 22.48
N LEU A 361 8.05 -1.11 23.45
CA LEU A 361 7.23 -2.32 23.43
C LEU A 361 6.05 -2.17 22.47
N LEU A 362 5.96 -3.09 21.52
CA LEU A 362 4.98 -3.10 20.44
C LEU A 362 4.02 -4.28 20.58
N TYR A 363 2.81 -4.10 20.05
CA TYR A 363 1.78 -5.12 19.97
C TYR A 363 1.55 -5.51 18.51
N GLN A 364 1.02 -6.68 18.24
CA GLN A 364 0.64 -7.08 16.88
C GLN A 364 -0.71 -6.48 16.48
N ARG A 365 -0.80 -5.81 15.32
CA ARG A 365 -2.03 -5.15 14.85
C ARG A 365 -3.24 -6.10 14.80
N GLU A 366 -3.04 -7.36 14.41
CA GLU A 366 -4.12 -8.34 14.33
C GLU A 366 -4.82 -8.59 15.68
N THR A 367 -4.10 -8.50 16.81
CA THR A 367 -4.68 -8.68 18.14
C THR A 367 -5.25 -7.38 18.69
N VAL A 368 -4.61 -6.25 18.40
CA VAL A 368 -5.06 -4.90 18.80
C VAL A 368 -6.39 -4.54 18.15
N ASP A 369 -6.58 -4.86 16.85
CA ASP A 369 -7.81 -4.52 16.12
C ASP A 369 -9.04 -5.24 16.69
N LEU A 370 -8.89 -6.38 17.37
CA LEU A 370 -9.99 -7.09 18.06
C LEU A 370 -10.53 -6.33 19.28
N LEU A 371 -9.72 -5.42 19.84
CA LEU A 371 -10.06 -4.61 21.01
C LEU A 371 -10.48 -3.18 20.65
N ALA A 372 -10.43 -2.83 19.36
CA ALA A 372 -10.71 -1.48 18.90
C ALA A 372 -12.17 -1.06 19.21
N PRO A 373 -12.42 0.21 19.59
CA PRO A 373 -13.76 0.68 19.96
C PRO A 373 -14.69 0.92 18.75
N TYR A 374 -14.25 0.56 17.55
CA TYR A 374 -14.96 0.65 16.28
C TYR A 374 -14.44 -0.43 15.35
N LYS A 375 -15.28 -0.94 14.45
CA LYS A 375 -14.81 -1.85 13.41
C LYS A 375 -14.01 -1.10 12.35
N THR A 376 -13.03 -1.80 11.80
CA THR A 376 -12.16 -1.30 10.75
C THR A 376 -11.98 -2.36 9.66
N GLU A 377 -11.54 -1.94 8.49
CA GLU A 377 -11.23 -2.86 7.39
C GLU A 377 -9.97 -3.67 7.73
N ARG A 378 -10.05 -4.99 7.53
CA ARG A 378 -8.96 -5.91 7.83
C ARG A 378 -7.82 -5.72 6.81
N VAL A 379 -6.63 -5.48 7.33
CA VAL A 379 -5.38 -5.34 6.56
C VAL A 379 -4.74 -6.73 6.30
N PRO A 380 -3.75 -6.84 5.38
CA PRO A 380 -2.94 -8.05 5.29
C PRO A 380 -2.31 -8.41 6.63
N GLU A 381 -2.19 -9.70 6.97
CA GLU A 381 -1.58 -10.12 8.24
C GLU A 381 -0.06 -9.88 8.27
N SER A 382 0.57 -9.86 7.10
CA SER A 382 1.99 -9.55 6.96
C SER A 382 2.23 -8.59 5.81
N VAL A 383 3.13 -7.63 6.03
CA VAL A 383 3.56 -6.63 5.05
C VAL A 383 4.52 -7.23 4.04
N ARG A 384 5.44 -8.07 4.55
CA ARG A 384 6.64 -8.52 3.83
C ARG A 384 6.59 -10.01 3.50
N GLU A 385 5.92 -10.82 4.31
CA GLU A 385 5.89 -12.28 4.18
C GLU A 385 4.54 -12.78 3.67
N TYR A 386 4.49 -14.08 3.33
CA TYR A 386 3.24 -14.79 3.12
C TYR A 386 2.25 -14.54 4.27
N SER A 387 0.98 -14.34 3.93
CA SER A 387 -0.11 -14.29 4.89
C SER A 387 -1.25 -15.19 4.45
N PHE A 388 -2.00 -15.72 5.42
CA PHE A 388 -3.20 -16.51 5.14
C PHE A 388 -4.34 -15.62 4.65
N TYR A 389 -4.42 -14.40 5.17
CA TYR A 389 -5.33 -13.38 4.69
C TYR A 389 -4.60 -12.30 3.90
N GLU A 390 -5.10 -12.05 2.70
CA GLU A 390 -4.70 -10.98 1.79
C GLU A 390 -5.99 -10.32 1.26
N PRO A 391 -6.22 -9.02 1.48
CA PRO A 391 -7.41 -8.35 0.98
C PRO A 391 -7.39 -8.26 -0.55
N ASP A 392 -8.57 -8.38 -1.14
CA ASP A 392 -8.83 -8.07 -2.55
C ASP A 392 -10.24 -7.47 -2.66
N PHE A 393 -10.34 -6.23 -3.13
CA PHE A 393 -11.60 -5.49 -3.28
C PHE A 393 -12.12 -5.48 -4.72
N PHE A 394 -11.49 -6.21 -5.66
CA PHE A 394 -11.77 -6.15 -7.10
C PHE A 394 -12.57 -7.34 -7.66
#